data_AF-A0A645HGX1-F1
#
_entry.id   AF-A0A645HGX1-F1
#
_cell.length_a   1.000
_cell.length_b   1.000
_cell.length_c   1.000
_cell.angle_alpha   90.00
_cell.angle_beta   90.00
_cell.angle_gamma   90.00
#
_symmetry.space_group_name_H-M   'P 1'
#
loop_
_entity.id
_entity.type
_entity.pdbx_description
1 polymer ?
#
loop_
_entity_poly.entity_id
_entity_poly.type
_entity_poly.pdbx_seq_one_letter_code
_entity_poly.pdbx_strand_id
1 'polypeptide(L)'
;MKEEIIKEFKNLKFSPPKYTDMVAKQKDKAGFKMVYDSLIDQSIIIRLNEECTLLNEDYNSGKELIKKYIIENGSIAAGSARELLNTNRKYAVAILEHLDSIKFTKRIENDRVLF
;
A
#
# COMPACT_ATOMS: atom_id res chain seq x y z
N MET A 1 -3.61 -10.85 -18.28
CA MET A 1 -2.93 -9.62 -17.80
C MET A 1 -3.64 -8.95 -16.63
N LYS A 2 -4.82 -8.31 -16.77
CA LYS A 2 -5.51 -7.67 -15.64
C LYS A 2 -5.70 -8.60 -14.43
N GLU A 3 -6.28 -9.77 -14.68
CA GLU A 3 -6.56 -10.77 -13.63
C GLU A 3 -5.29 -11.30 -12.98
N GLU A 4 -4.19 -11.42 -13.73
CA GLU A 4 -2.89 -11.88 -13.22
C GLU A 4 -2.30 -10.86 -12.25
N ILE A 5 -2.35 -9.57 -12.58
CA ILE A 5 -1.91 -8.48 -11.70
C ILE A 5 -2.71 -8.53 -10.39
N ILE A 6 -4.04 -8.60 -10.48
CA ILE A 6 -4.92 -8.65 -9.30
C ILE A 6 -4.63 -9.90 -8.46
N LYS A 7 -4.45 -11.07 -9.10
CA LYS A 7 -4.13 -12.31 -8.40
C LYS A 7 -2.79 -12.24 -7.68
N GLU A 8 -1.75 -11.71 -8.32
CA GLU A 8 -0.43 -11.52 -7.70
C GLU A 8 -0.52 -10.58 -6.49
N PHE A 9 -1.27 -9.48 -6.60
CA PHE A 9 -1.47 -8.56 -5.49
C PHE A 9 -2.24 -9.21 -4.35
N LYS A 10 -3.34 -9.93 -4.63
CA LYS A 10 -4.12 -10.64 -3.60
C LYS A 10 -3.28 -11.64 -2.80
N ASN A 11 -2.36 -12.34 -3.47
CA ASN A 11 -1.49 -13.30 -2.81
C ASN A 11 -0.46 -12.65 -1.88
N LEU A 12 0.01 -11.45 -2.23
CA LEU A 12 1.07 -10.74 -1.49
C LEU A 12 0.53 -9.68 -0.53
N LYS A 13 -0.73 -9.28 -0.68
CA LYS A 13 -1.49 -8.38 0.18
C LYS A 13 -0.79 -7.05 0.42
N PHE A 14 -0.05 -6.93 1.52
CA PHE A 14 0.69 -5.74 1.93
C PHE A 14 2.13 -5.68 1.42
N SER A 15 2.59 -6.63 0.61
CA SER A 15 3.92 -6.60 -0.03
C SER A 15 3.94 -6.92 -1.54
N PRO A 16 3.08 -6.35 -2.41
CA PRO A 16 3.17 -6.56 -3.85
C PRO A 16 4.53 -6.18 -4.46
N PRO A 17 4.89 -6.70 -5.64
CA PRO A 17 6.08 -6.24 -6.37
C PRO A 17 5.88 -4.80 -6.87
N LYS A 18 6.98 -4.06 -7.01
CA LYS A 18 6.95 -2.73 -7.63
C LYS A 18 6.72 -2.84 -9.13
N TYR A 19 6.10 -1.81 -9.70
CA TYR A 19 5.77 -1.74 -11.13
C TYR A 19 6.96 -2.07 -12.05
N THR A 20 8.15 -1.53 -11.77
CA THR A 20 9.36 -1.75 -12.59
C THR A 20 9.75 -3.23 -12.67
N ASP A 21 9.56 -3.98 -11.58
CA ASP A 21 9.92 -5.40 -11.51
C ASP A 21 8.87 -6.25 -12.24
N MET A 22 7.61 -5.83 -12.22
CA MET A 22 6.54 -6.49 -12.95
C MET A 22 6.68 -6.29 -14.46
N VAL A 23 6.89 -5.04 -14.90
CA VAL A 23 7.00 -4.70 -16.33
C VAL A 23 8.27 -5.28 -16.96
N ALA A 24 9.36 -5.43 -16.20
CA ALA A 24 10.59 -6.06 -16.68
C ALA A 24 10.41 -7.53 -17.10
N LYS A 25 9.43 -8.23 -16.51
CA LYS A 25 9.10 -9.63 -16.82
C LYS A 25 8.19 -9.79 -18.04
N GLN A 26 7.63 -8.69 -18.57
CA GLN A 26 6.64 -8.74 -19.64
C GLN A 26 7.30 -8.65 -21.02
N LYS A 27 6.78 -9.45 -21.96
CA LYS A 27 7.12 -9.32 -23.39
C LYS A 27 6.50 -8.05 -23.98
N ASP A 28 5.23 -7.78 -23.67
CA ASP A 28 4.53 -6.56 -24.06
C ASP A 28 4.50 -5.54 -22.92
N LYS A 29 5.53 -4.68 -22.88
CA LYS A 29 5.67 -3.64 -21.85
C LYS A 29 4.66 -2.51 -22.00
N ALA A 30 4.30 -2.17 -23.24
CA ALA A 30 3.37 -1.08 -23.52
C ALA A 30 1.94 -1.47 -23.13
N GLY A 31 1.49 -2.67 -23.52
CA GLY A 31 0.20 -3.22 -23.11
C GLY A 31 0.12 -3.39 -21.59
N PHE A 32 1.19 -3.87 -20.95
CA PHE A 32 1.24 -3.96 -19.49
C PHE A 32 1.07 -2.60 -18.81
N LYS A 33 1.78 -1.57 -19.29
CA LYS A 33 1.64 -0.21 -18.78
C LYS A 33 0.20 0.29 -18.90
N MET A 34 -0.42 0.12 -20.08
CA MET A 34 -1.80 0.56 -20.31
C MET A 34 -2.79 -0.12 -19.35
N VAL A 35 -2.66 -1.43 -19.14
CA VAL A 35 -3.52 -2.17 -18.20
C VAL A 35 -3.28 -1.71 -16.77
N TYR A 36 -2.02 -1.54 -16.37
CA TYR A 36 -1.65 -1.11 -15.02
C TYR A 36 -2.14 0.31 -14.70
N ASP A 37 -1.96 1.25 -15.63
CA ASP A 37 -2.47 2.61 -15.48
C ASP A 37 -4.01 2.62 -15.43
N SER A 38 -4.68 1.83 -16.27
CA SER A 38 -6.13 1.68 -16.22
C SER A 38 -6.65 1.15 -14.88
N LEU A 39 -5.88 0.28 -14.20
CA LEU A 39 -6.21 -0.20 -12.86
C LEU A 39 -6.07 0.90 -11.79
N ILE A 40 -5.12 1.81 -11.94
CA ILE A 40 -4.95 2.99 -11.08
C ILE A 40 -6.12 3.95 -11.31
N ASP A 41 -6.44 4.25 -12.58
CA ASP A 41 -7.53 5.17 -12.94
C ASP A 41 -8.88 4.67 -12.41
N GLN A 42 -9.11 3.36 -12.44
CA GLN A 42 -10.29 2.69 -11.85
C GLN A 42 -10.24 2.56 -10.33
N SER A 43 -9.17 3.06 -9.68
CA SER A 43 -8.93 2.91 -8.23
C SER A 43 -8.95 1.47 -7.73
N ILE A 44 -8.71 0.48 -8.60
CA ILE A 44 -8.61 -0.94 -8.23
C ILE A 44 -7.30 -1.19 -7.47
N ILE A 45 -6.22 -0.55 -7.94
CA ILE A 45 -4.96 -0.44 -7.20
C ILE A 45 -4.73 1.02 -6.82
N ILE A 46 -4.17 1.22 -5.64
CA ILE A 46 -3.84 2.53 -5.07
C ILE A 46 -2.33 2.67 -5.06
N ARG A 47 -1.84 3.78 -5.61
CA ARG A 47 -0.44 4.15 -5.57
C ARG A 47 -0.15 4.92 -4.28
N LEU A 48 0.70 4.36 -3.42
CA LEU A 48 1.12 5.00 -2.18
C LEU A 48 2.28 5.97 -2.43
N ASN A 49 3.23 5.53 -3.26
CA ASN A 49 4.35 6.31 -3.77
C ASN A 49 4.86 5.65 -5.08
N GLU A 50 6.01 6.07 -5.60
CA GLU A 50 6.59 5.54 -6.84
C GLU A 50 6.88 4.03 -6.82
N GLU A 51 7.11 3.49 -5.62
CA GLU A 51 7.68 2.17 -5.40
C GLU A 51 6.67 1.18 -4.78
N CYS A 52 5.56 1.67 -4.25
CA CYS A 52 4.55 0.89 -3.53
C CYS A 52 3.15 1.14 -4.08
N THR A 53 2.52 0.05 -4.49
CA THR A 53 1.10 -0.01 -4.85
C THR A 53 0.41 -1.14 -4.11
N LEU A 54 -0.86 -0.96 -3.77
CA LEU A 54 -1.70 -1.96 -3.11
C LEU A 54 -3.01 -2.13 -3.88
N LEU A 55 -3.71 -3.24 -3.68
CA LEU A 55 -5.13 -3.28 -4.01
C LEU A 55 -5.89 -2.31 -3.10
N ASN A 56 -6.97 -1.76 -3.61
CA ASN A 56 -7.84 -0.87 -2.86
C ASN A 56 -8.40 -1.54 -1.58
N GLU A 57 -8.80 -2.81 -1.69
CA GLU A 57 -9.29 -3.60 -0.56
C GLU A 57 -8.23 -3.75 0.54
N ASP A 58 -6.97 -4.02 0.17
CA ASP A 58 -5.87 -4.17 1.11
C ASP A 58 -5.51 -2.83 1.75
N TYR A 59 -5.44 -1.76 0.95
CA TYR A 59 -5.21 -0.41 1.47
C TYR A 59 -6.25 -0.03 2.53
N ASN A 60 -7.54 -0.23 2.24
CA ASN A 60 -8.61 0.08 3.18
C ASN A 60 -8.56 -0.82 4.43
N SER A 61 -8.28 -2.12 4.25
CA SER A 61 -8.10 -3.03 5.38
C SER A 61 -6.94 -2.59 6.29
N GLY A 62 -5.80 -2.24 5.70
CA GLY A 62 -4.63 -1.77 6.46
C GLY A 62 -4.88 -0.45 7.17
N LYS A 63 -5.59 0.48 6.51
CA LYS A 63 -6.02 1.75 7.10
C LYS A 63 -6.89 1.54 8.35
N GLU A 64 -7.87 0.65 8.29
CA GLU A 64 -8.74 0.35 9.44
C GLU A 64 -7.98 -0.39 10.56
N LEU A 65 -7.07 -1.29 10.23
CA LEU A 65 -6.20 -1.94 11.24
C LEU A 65 -5.35 -0.91 11.99
N ILE A 66 -4.71 0.01 11.25
CA ILE A 66 -3.91 1.08 11.83
C ILE A 66 -4.77 1.98 12.73
N LYS A 67 -5.95 2.39 12.26
CA LYS A 67 -6.89 3.19 13.05
C LYS A 67 -7.26 2.50 14.35
N LYS A 68 -7.64 1.22 14.29
CA LYS A 68 -8.00 0.43 15.47
C LYS A 68 -6.83 0.36 16.46
N TYR A 69 -5.63 0.08 15.96
CA TYR A 69 -4.43 0.03 16.79
C TYR A 69 -4.17 1.37 17.49
N ILE A 70 -4.25 2.50 16.77
CA ILE A 70 -4.06 3.83 17.35
C ILE A 70 -5.14 4.14 18.40
N ILE A 71 -6.40 3.77 18.17
CA ILE A 71 -7.48 3.96 19.17
C ILE A 71 -7.19 3.18 20.46
N GLU A 72 -6.67 1.96 20.33
CA GLU A 72 -6.40 1.08 21.47
C GLU A 72 -5.10 1.44 22.22
N ASN A 73 -4.08 1.93 21.51
CA ASN A 73 -2.72 2.13 22.05
C ASN A 73 -2.29 3.61 22.13
N GLY A 74 -3.13 4.53 21.64
CA GLY A 74 -2.88 5.98 21.58
C GLY A 74 -2.08 6.43 20.35
N SER A 75 -1.12 5.64 19.87
CA SER A 75 -0.31 5.96 18.69
C SER A 75 0.29 4.72 18.03
N ILE A 76 0.92 4.88 16.86
CA ILE A 76 1.63 3.79 16.17
C ILE A 76 2.97 4.24 15.58
N ALA A 77 4.03 3.48 15.92
CA ALA A 77 5.33 3.58 15.28
C ALA A 77 5.38 2.79 13.96
N ALA A 78 6.33 3.13 13.08
CA ALA A 78 6.54 2.38 11.84
C ALA A 78 6.87 0.88 12.08
N GLY A 79 7.55 0.56 13.18
CA GLY A 79 7.85 -0.82 13.57
C GLY A 79 6.58 -1.62 13.91
N SER A 80 5.71 -1.04 14.73
CA SER A 80 4.42 -1.65 15.10
C SER A 80 3.50 -1.80 13.89
N ALA A 81 3.46 -0.81 12.99
CA ALA A 81 2.66 -0.91 11.76
C ALA A 81 3.14 -2.05 10.85
N ARG A 82 4.45 -2.24 10.74
CA ARG A 82 5.06 -3.35 9.98
C ARG A 82 4.61 -4.71 10.54
N GLU A 83 4.63 -4.85 11.86
CA GLU A 83 4.22 -6.08 12.54
C GLU A 83 2.72 -6.31 12.43
N LEU A 84 1.92 -5.28 12.69
CA LEU A 84 0.45 -5.30 12.57
C LEU A 84 -0.02 -5.72 11.18
N LEU A 85 0.62 -5.19 10.13
CA LEU A 85 0.26 -5.50 8.75
C LEU A 85 0.99 -6.73 8.19
N ASN A 86 1.87 -7.36 8.98
CA ASN A 86 2.75 -8.43 8.54
C ASN A 86 3.41 -8.14 7.17
N THR A 87 4.07 -6.99 7.08
CA THR A 87 4.68 -6.49 5.85
C THR A 87 6.16 -6.16 6.03
N ASN A 88 6.83 -5.72 4.97
CA ASN A 88 8.19 -5.21 5.04
C ASN A 88 8.22 -3.71 5.39
N ARG A 89 9.41 -3.20 5.76
CA ARG A 89 9.58 -1.80 6.18
C ARG A 89 9.19 -0.81 5.08
N LYS A 90 9.50 -1.11 3.81
CA LYS A 90 9.18 -0.26 2.66
C LYS A 90 7.67 -0.01 2.59
N TYR A 91 6.85 -1.07 2.65
CA TYR A 91 5.39 -0.94 2.60
C TYR A 91 4.78 -0.35 3.87
N ALA A 92 5.26 -0.73 5.06
CA ALA A 92 4.77 -0.14 6.31
C ALA A 92 4.94 1.39 6.32
N VAL A 93 6.12 1.88 5.93
CA VAL A 93 6.40 3.31 5.84
C VAL A 93 5.56 3.97 4.76
N ALA A 94 5.48 3.37 3.55
CA ALA A 94 4.69 3.93 2.45
C ALA A 94 3.20 4.09 2.80
N ILE A 95 2.61 3.11 3.49
CA ILE A 95 1.21 3.19 3.94
C ILE A 95 1.06 4.34 4.94
N LEU A 96 1.91 4.39 5.96
CA LEU A 96 1.83 5.43 6.98
C LEU A 96 2.06 6.84 6.42
N GLU A 97 3.02 7.03 5.52
CA GLU A 97 3.26 8.32 4.84
C GLU A 97 2.09 8.73 3.94
N HIS A 98 1.47 7.77 3.25
CA HIS A 98 0.25 8.03 2.48
C HIS A 98 -0.92 8.42 3.39
N LEU A 99 -1.08 7.78 4.56
CA LEU A 99 -2.10 8.17 5.54
C LEU A 99 -1.85 9.57 6.11
N ASP A 100 -0.58 9.96 6.30
CA ASP A 100 -0.23 11.32 6.69
C ASP A 100 -0.62 12.34 5.61
N SER A 101 -0.33 12.04 4.33
CA SER A 101 -0.56 12.95 3.21
C SER A 101 -2.05 13.27 2.99
N ILE A 102 -2.92 12.31 3.27
CA ILE A 102 -4.38 12.48 3.18
C ILE A 102 -5.00 12.98 4.49
N LYS A 103 -4.19 13.39 5.48
CA LYS A 103 -4.62 13.83 6.82
C LYS A 103 -5.48 12.80 7.54
N PHE A 104 -5.18 11.51 7.38
CA PHE A 104 -5.79 10.45 8.17
C PHE A 104 -5.02 10.22 9.47
N THR A 105 -3.69 10.28 9.39
CA THR A 105 -2.79 10.30 10.54
C THR A 105 -1.99 11.59 10.58
N LYS A 106 -1.43 11.89 11.75
CA LYS A 106 -0.45 12.94 11.95
C LYS A 106 0.80 12.34 12.60
N ARG A 107 1.94 12.53 11.96
CA ARG A 107 3.23 12.13 12.52
C ARG A 107 3.67 13.11 13.62
N ILE A 108 4.01 12.57 14.78
CA ILE A 108 4.61 13.27 15.92
C ILE A 108 5.89 12.49 16.27
N GLU A 109 7.05 13.09 15.97
CA GLU A 109 8.35 12.42 16.10
C GLU A 109 8.41 11.07 15.35
N ASN A 110 8.41 9.96 16.08
CA ASN A 110 8.49 8.59 15.57
C ASN A 110 7.12 7.92 15.40
N ASP A 111 6.09 8.49 16.03
CA ASP A 111 4.76 7.90 16.12
C ASP A 111 3.74 8.64 15.28
N ARG A 112 2.59 8.00 15.09
CA ARG A 112 1.41 8.58 14.43
C ARG A 112 0.20 8.47 15.31
N VAL A 113 -0.54 9.58 15.38
CA VAL A 113 -1.87 9.67 15.97
C VAL A 113 -2.90 9.87 14.85
N LEU A 114 -4.18 9.66 15.15
CA LEU A 114 -5.25 10.05 14.23
C LEU A 114 -5.32 11.58 14.14
N PHE A 115 -5.63 12.09 12.95
CA PHE A 115 -5.78 13.53 12.72
C PHE A 115 -7.05 14.09 13.39
#